data_AF-A0A5G2RMU3-F1
#
_entry.id   AF-A0A5G2RMU3-F1
#
_cell.length_a   1.000
_cell.length_b   1.000
_cell.length_c   1.000
_cell.angle_alpha   90.00
_cell.angle_beta   90.00
_cell.angle_gamma   90.00
#
_symmetry.space_group_name_H-M   'P 1'
#
loop_
_entity.id
_entity.type
_entity.pdbx_description
1 polymer ?
#
loop_
_entity_poly.entity_id
_entity_poly.type
_entity_poly.pdbx_seq_one_letter_code
_entity_poly.pdbx_strand_id
1 'polypeptide(L)'
;MTKVKERILEAAREKQSINYKGAPMRLSADFSTETLQARREWQDIFKVLKGKSVQPRILYPARISSKLEGKIKNFSNEQKLQEYINTKPILKEILKGVL
;
A
#
# COMPACT_ATOMS: atom_id res chain seq x y z
N MET A 1 -8.89 19.48 6.15
CA MET A 1 -9.01 18.55 7.29
C MET A 1 -8.35 17.17 7.05
N THR A 2 -8.21 16.71 5.80
CA THR A 2 -7.65 15.38 5.45
C THR A 2 -6.14 15.21 5.75
N LYS A 3 -5.33 16.25 5.52
CA LYS A 3 -3.86 16.19 5.72
C LYS A 3 -3.43 15.85 7.15
N VAL A 4 -4.18 16.28 8.17
CA VAL A 4 -3.83 16.01 9.58
C VAL A 4 -4.04 14.54 9.92
N LYS A 5 -5.15 13.94 9.48
CA LYS A 5 -5.42 12.51 9.66
C LYS A 5 -4.35 11.65 8.99
N GLU A 6 -3.96 12.00 7.76
CA GLU A 6 -2.89 11.29 7.04
C GLU A 6 -1.55 11.37 7.78
N ARG A 7 -1.15 12.57 8.24
CA ARG A 7 0.10 12.76 9.00
C ARG A 7 0.12 12.00 10.34
N ILE A 8 -1.00 11.97 11.06
CA ILE A 8 -1.11 11.18 12.31
C ILE A 8 -0.94 9.69 12.02
N LEU A 9 -1.58 9.18 10.97
CA LEU A 9 -1.46 7.78 10.58
C LEU A 9 -0.07 7.44 10.04
N GLU A 10 0.62 8.37 9.38
CA GLU A 10 2.02 8.20 8.98
C GLU A 10 2.94 8.12 10.20
N ALA A 11 2.86 9.10 11.12
CA ALA A 11 3.64 9.10 12.35
C ALA A 11 3.40 7.84 13.20
N ALA A 12 2.15 7.37 13.26
CA ALA A 12 1.78 6.12 13.92
C ALA A 12 2.48 4.89 13.34
N ARG A 13 2.59 4.81 12.00
CA ARG A 13 3.26 3.70 11.31
C ARG A 13 4.77 3.75 11.44
N GLU A 14 5.36 4.94 11.37
CA GLU A 14 6.80 5.15 11.56
C GLU A 14 7.23 4.76 12.96
N LYS A 15 6.43 5.11 13.98
CA LYS A 15 6.71 4.77 15.37
C LYS A 15 6.58 3.27 15.65
N GLN A 16 5.81 2.53 14.85
CA GLN A 16 5.48 1.09 14.95
C GLN A 16 4.78 0.63 16.25
N SER A 17 5.08 1.26 17.39
CA SER A 17 4.51 1.01 18.70
C SER A 17 3.90 2.30 19.25
N ILE A 18 2.59 2.32 19.41
CA ILE A 18 1.88 3.38 20.14
C ILE A 18 1.35 2.77 21.42
N ASN A 19 1.72 3.34 22.57
CA ASN A 19 1.24 2.89 23.87
C ASN A 19 0.38 3.98 24.50
N TYR A 20 -0.79 3.60 25.01
CA TYR A 20 -1.65 4.47 25.80
C TYR A 20 -1.87 3.83 27.17
N LYS A 21 -1.48 4.54 28.23
CA LYS A 21 -1.55 4.03 29.62
C LYS A 21 -0.91 2.64 29.79
N GLY A 22 0.22 2.40 29.13
CA GLY A 22 0.94 1.12 29.18
C GLY A 22 0.38 0.02 28.28
N ALA A 23 -0.77 0.20 27.62
CA ALA A 23 -1.34 -0.76 26.68
C ALA A 23 -0.93 -0.45 25.24
N PRO A 24 -0.52 -1.45 24.43
CA PRO A 24 -0.25 -1.25 23.01
C PRO A 24 -1.55 -0.94 22.26
N MET A 25 -1.49 0.04 21.38
CA MET A 25 -2.61 0.56 20.60
C MET A 25 -2.20 0.65 19.13
N ARG A 26 -3.16 0.41 18.23
CA ARG A 26 -2.98 0.58 16.79
C ARG A 26 -3.95 1.64 16.27
N LEU A 27 -3.43 2.62 15.56
CA LEU A 27 -4.24 3.59 14.82
C LEU A 27 -4.44 3.12 13.37
N SER A 28 -5.68 3.07 12.94
CA SER A 28 -6.08 2.81 11.55
C SER A 28 -7.09 3.85 11.10
N ALA A 29 -7.17 4.09 9.80
CA ALA A 29 -8.27 4.87 9.24
C ALA A 29 -9.57 4.06 9.29
N ASP A 30 -10.67 4.77 9.51
CA ASP A 30 -12.01 4.22 9.36
C ASP A 30 -12.38 4.20 7.87
N PHE A 31 -12.73 3.01 7.36
CA PHE A 31 -12.95 2.74 5.94
C PHE A 31 -14.31 2.07 5.75
N SER A 32 -14.99 2.39 4.64
CA SER A 32 -16.17 1.63 4.22
C SER A 32 -15.81 0.17 3.94
N THR A 33 -16.80 -0.72 4.01
CA THR A 33 -16.64 -2.15 3.66
C THR A 33 -16.08 -2.33 2.25
N GLU A 34 -16.56 -1.55 1.28
CA GLU A 34 -16.05 -1.52 -0.10
C GLU A 34 -14.57 -1.13 -0.15
N THR A 35 -14.17 -0.09 0.58
CA THR A 35 -12.77 0.36 0.63
C THR A 35 -11.87 -0.68 1.29
N LEU A 36 -12.36 -1.37 2.32
CA LEU A 36 -11.65 -2.45 2.98
C LEU A 36 -11.45 -3.64 2.04
N GLN A 37 -12.45 -3.98 1.24
CA GLN A 37 -12.36 -5.06 0.26
C GLN A 37 -11.33 -4.74 -0.83
N ALA A 38 -11.39 -3.55 -1.44
CA ALA A 38 -10.41 -3.11 -2.43
C ALA A 38 -8.97 -3.05 -1.85
N ARG A 39 -8.81 -2.75 -0.55
CA ARG A 39 -7.51 -2.82 0.13
C ARG A 39 -7.00 -4.24 0.33
N ARG A 40 -7.88 -5.25 0.41
CA ARG A 40 -7.48 -6.66 0.52
C ARG A 40 -6.86 -7.17 -0.77
N GLU A 41 -7.39 -6.77 -1.91
CA GLU A 41 -6.82 -7.09 -3.24
C GLU A 41 -5.36 -6.65 -3.34
N TRP A 42 -5.02 -5.51 -2.73
CA TRP A 42 -3.63 -5.04 -2.68
C TRP A 42 -2.70 -5.82 -1.74
N GLN A 43 -3.20 -6.67 -0.84
CA GLN A 43 -2.36 -7.26 0.22
C GLN A 43 -1.27 -8.18 -0.33
N ASP A 44 -1.59 -9.07 -1.26
CA ASP A 44 -0.62 -10.03 -1.77
C ASP A 44 0.44 -9.34 -2.65
N ILE A 45 0.00 -8.39 -3.48
CA ILE A 45 0.88 -7.52 -4.26
C ILE A 45 1.82 -6.71 -3.33
N PHE A 46 1.28 -6.16 -2.25
CA PHE A 46 2.05 -5.41 -1.27
C PHE A 46 3.14 -6.26 -0.61
N LYS A 47 2.85 -7.52 -0.25
CA LYS A 47 3.84 -8.45 0.32
C LYS A 47 5.00 -8.69 -0.64
N VAL A 48 4.72 -8.95 -1.92
CA VAL A 48 5.76 -9.20 -2.93
C VAL A 48 6.60 -7.95 -3.17
N LEU A 49 5.97 -6.78 -3.37
CA LEU A 49 6.68 -5.51 -3.55
C LEU A 49 7.55 -5.15 -2.33
N LYS A 50 7.09 -5.46 -1.12
CA LYS A 50 7.86 -5.27 0.11
C LYS A 50 9.07 -6.22 0.17
N GLY A 51 8.90 -7.48 -0.21
CA GLY A 51 9.99 -8.47 -0.28
C GLY A 51 11.08 -8.12 -1.29
N LYS A 52 10.75 -7.34 -2.32
CA LYS A 52 11.69 -6.84 -3.34
C LYS A 52 12.26 -5.45 -3.02
N SER A 53 12.09 -4.96 -1.79
CA SER A 53 12.60 -3.66 -1.33
C SER A 53 12.08 -2.43 -2.10
N VAL A 54 10.92 -2.54 -2.75
CA VAL A 54 10.32 -1.46 -3.59
C VAL A 54 9.44 -0.49 -2.78
N GLN A 55 9.58 -0.51 -1.45
CA GLN A 55 8.88 0.35 -0.47
C GLN A 55 7.43 0.70 -0.86
N PRO A 56 6.53 -0.29 -0.97
CA PRO A 56 5.15 -0.03 -1.33
C PRO A 56 4.42 0.74 -0.22
N ARG A 57 3.44 1.58 -0.61
CA ARG A 57 2.55 2.33 0.29
C ARG A 57 1.11 2.17 -0.19
N ILE A 58 0.17 1.89 0.71
CA ILE A 58 -1.26 1.90 0.39
C ILE A 58 -1.86 3.25 0.80
N LEU A 59 -2.20 4.04 -0.19
CA LEU A 59 -2.77 5.38 -0.06
C LEU A 59 -4.30 5.33 0.08
N TYR A 60 -4.87 6.40 0.64
CA TYR A 60 -6.31 6.59 0.70
C TYR A 60 -6.91 6.79 -0.71
N PRO A 61 -8.11 6.28 -1.01
CA PRO A 61 -8.89 5.33 -0.20
C PRO A 61 -8.42 3.88 -0.35
N ALA A 62 -8.08 3.40 -1.56
CA ALA A 62 -7.57 2.06 -1.82
C ALA A 62 -6.63 2.05 -3.04
N ARG A 63 -5.52 2.80 -2.96
CA ARG A 63 -4.53 2.90 -4.05
C ARG A 63 -3.19 2.35 -3.60
N ILE A 64 -2.46 1.66 -4.47
CA ILE A 64 -1.08 1.27 -4.17
C ILE A 64 -0.10 2.24 -4.85
N SER A 65 0.93 2.63 -4.11
CA SER A 65 2.03 3.48 -4.55
C SER A 65 3.34 2.75 -4.35
N SER A 66 4.24 2.78 -5.33
CA SER A 66 5.54 2.12 -5.22
C SER A 66 6.57 2.81 -6.11
N LYS A 67 7.85 2.76 -5.71
CA LYS A 67 8.96 3.32 -6.48
C LYS A 67 9.46 2.30 -7.49
N LEU A 68 8.85 2.28 -8.67
CA LEU A 68 9.19 1.38 -9.77
C LEU A 68 10.11 2.11 -10.76
N GLU A 69 11.23 1.47 -11.13
CA GLU A 69 12.20 2.04 -12.09
C GLU A 69 12.64 3.48 -11.74
N GLY A 70 12.81 3.79 -10.45
CA GLY A 70 13.20 5.11 -9.98
C GLY A 70 12.08 6.16 -9.95
N LYS A 71 10.88 5.85 -10.46
CA LYS A 71 9.70 6.74 -10.45
C LYS A 71 8.64 6.24 -9.48
N ILE A 72 8.02 7.17 -8.75
CA ILE A 72 6.85 6.84 -7.92
C ILE A 72 5.65 6.66 -8.87
N LYS A 73 5.04 5.49 -8.82
CA LYS A 73 3.83 5.16 -9.58
C LYS A 73 2.70 4.85 -8.63
N ASN A 74 1.50 5.28 -8.99
CA ASN A 74 0.27 5.09 -8.22
C ASN A 74 -0.75 4.35 -9.08
N PHE A 75 -1.35 3.30 -8.54
CA PHE A 75 -2.36 2.49 -9.21
C PHE A 75 -3.66 2.51 -8.40
N SER A 76 -4.77 2.72 -9.10
CA SER A 76 -6.11 2.79 -8.48
C SER A 76 -6.82 1.46 -8.40
N ASN A 77 -6.47 0.53 -9.28
CA ASN A 77 -7.02 -0.83 -9.33
C ASN A 77 -5.97 -1.78 -9.92
N GLU A 78 -6.22 -3.08 -9.77
CA GLU A 78 -5.32 -4.13 -10.23
C GLU A 78 -5.12 -4.13 -11.75
N GLN A 79 -6.18 -3.86 -12.53
CA GLN A 79 -6.13 -3.83 -13.99
C GLN A 79 -5.09 -2.83 -14.53
N LYS A 80 -5.06 -1.60 -14.01
CA LYS A 80 -4.06 -0.60 -14.41
C LYS A 80 -2.63 -1.01 -14.04
N LEU A 81 -2.48 -1.76 -12.95
CA LEU A 81 -1.18 -2.31 -12.58
C LEU A 81 -0.77 -3.42 -13.56
N GLN A 82 -1.69 -4.33 -13.93
CA GLN A 82 -1.45 -5.37 -14.93
C GLN A 82 -1.09 -4.79 -16.30
N GLU A 83 -1.82 -3.78 -16.79
CA GLU A 83 -1.50 -3.06 -18.02
C GLU A 83 -0.07 -2.49 -18.00
N TYR A 84 0.32 -1.85 -16.90
CA TYR A 84 1.67 -1.31 -16.75
C TYR A 84 2.73 -2.40 -16.74
N ILE A 85 2.49 -3.50 -16.01
CA ILE A 85 3.41 -4.64 -15.92
C ILE A 85 3.56 -5.35 -17.26
N ASN A 86 2.50 -5.44 -18.05
CA ASN A 86 2.57 -6.08 -19.37
C ASN A 86 3.52 -5.34 -20.33
N THR A 87 3.74 -4.04 -20.14
CA THR A 87 4.75 -3.27 -20.87
C THR A 87 6.18 -3.44 -20.35
N LYS A 88 6.36 -4.13 -19.20
CA LYS A 88 7.61 -4.17 -18.43
C LYS A 88 7.99 -5.62 -18.03
N PRO A 89 8.82 -6.32 -18.83
CA PRO A 89 9.11 -7.74 -18.61
C PRO A 89 9.73 -8.05 -17.24
N ILE A 90 10.61 -7.20 -16.72
CA ILE A 90 11.23 -7.37 -15.39
C ILE A 90 10.18 -7.31 -14.26
N LEU A 91 9.23 -6.39 -14.35
CA LEU A 91 8.16 -6.28 -13.34
C LEU A 91 7.18 -7.44 -13.44
N LYS A 92 6.95 -7.95 -14.66
CA LYS A 92 6.10 -9.11 -14.91
C LYS A 92 6.67 -10.37 -14.27
N GLU A 93 7.99 -10.55 -14.32
CA GLU A 93 8.65 -11.66 -13.64
C GLU A 93 8.59 -11.53 -12.12
N ILE A 94 8.78 -10.33 -11.58
CA ILE A 94 8.73 -10.08 -10.13
C ILE A 94 7.36 -10.39 -9.53
N LEU A 95 6.28 -10.06 -10.23
CA LEU A 95 4.90 -10.21 -9.76
C LEU A 95 4.23 -11.48 -10.29
N LYS A 96 5.00 -12.37 -10.93
CA LYS A 96 4.52 -13.65 -11.45
C LYS A 96 3.98 -14.52 -10.31
N GLY A 97 2.72 -14.96 -10.44
CA GLY A 97 2.06 -15.82 -9.45
C GLY A 97 1.28 -15.07 -8.36
N VAL A 98 1.28 -13.72 -8.40
CA VAL A 98 0.34 -12.89 -7.64
C VAL A 98 -0.67 -12.19 -8.54
N LEU A 99 -0.23 -11.82 -9.74
CA LEU A 99 -1.05 -11.29 -10.83
C LEU A 99 -1.13 -12.29 -11.99
#